data_AF-A0A2J6XJE4-F1
#
_entry.id   AF-A0A2J6XJE4-F1
#
_cell.length_a   1.000
_cell.length_b   1.000
_cell.length_c   1.000
_cell.angle_alpha   90.00
_cell.angle_beta   90.00
_cell.angle_gamma   90.00
#
_symmetry.space_group_name_H-M   'P 1'
#
loop_
_entity.id
_entity.type
_entity.pdbx_description
1 polymer ?
#
loop_
_entity_poly.entity_id
_entity_poly.type
_entity_poly.pdbx_seq_one_letter_code
_entity_poly.pdbx_strand_id
1 'polypeptide(L)' 'MSEESLKITLDLKKVMQDLYKLNKKYVTLKEFSKNLGTSTRSAGKILKKLEKNGYVKRYSSSAYLILWNTSKEETNHY' A
#
# COMPACT_ATOMS: atom_id res chain seq x y z
N MET A 1 -0.54 6.08 -32.77
CA MET A 1 -0.61 4.82 -31.99
C MET A 1 -1.70 5.01 -30.96
N SER A 2 -2.78 4.25 -31.03
CA SER A 2 -3.85 4.30 -30.03
C SER A 2 -3.33 3.60 -28.77
N GLU A 3 -3.12 4.34 -27.69
CA GLU A 3 -2.84 3.73 -26.39
C GLU A 3 -4.09 2.97 -25.93
N GLU A 4 -4.14 1.66 -26.16
CA GLU A 4 -5.13 0.78 -25.52
C GLU A 4 -4.90 0.84 -24.01
N SER A 5 -5.72 1.63 -23.32
CA SER A 5 -5.62 1.84 -21.88
C SER A 5 -6.78 1.15 -21.17
N LEU A 6 -6.45 0.24 -20.25
CA LEU A 6 -7.40 -0.42 -19.38
C LEU A 6 -7.48 0.33 -18.04
N LYS A 7 -8.67 0.79 -17.65
CA LYS A 7 -8.90 1.38 -16.33
C LYS A 7 -9.13 0.27 -15.30
N ILE A 8 -8.19 0.09 -14.38
CA ILE A 8 -8.27 -0.91 -13.30
C ILE A 8 -8.65 -0.23 -11.99
N THR A 9 -9.57 -0.84 -11.25
CA THR A 9 -9.89 -0.45 -9.87
C THR A 9 -9.17 -1.39 -8.91
N LEU A 10 -8.40 -0.83 -7.98
CA LEU A 10 -7.67 -1.57 -6.96
C LEU A 10 -8.37 -1.44 -5.61
N ASP A 11 -8.59 -2.58 -4.95
CA ASP A 11 -9.02 -2.62 -3.56
C ASP A 11 -7.82 -2.32 -2.64
N LEU A 12 -7.85 -1.14 -2.02
CA LEU A 12 -6.79 -0.68 -1.14
C LEU A 12 -6.63 -1.56 0.10
N LYS A 13 -7.69 -2.24 0.57
CA LYS A 13 -7.59 -3.16 1.71
C LYS A 13 -6.79 -4.40 1.35
N LYS A 14 -7.01 -4.98 0.17
CA LYS A 14 -6.23 -6.13 -0.32
C LYS A 14 -4.76 -5.76 -0.50
N VAL A 15 -4.50 -4.60 -1.11
CA VAL A 15 -3.13 -4.08 -1.28
C VAL A 15 -2.43 -3.91 0.07
N MET A 16 -3.15 -3.46 1.09
CA MET A 16 -2.64 -3.35 2.47
C MET A 16 -2.39 -4.72 3.10
N GLN A 17 -3.27 -5.70 2.94
CA GLN A 17 -3.06 -7.06 3.44
C GLN A 17 -1.80 -7.69 2.83
N ASP A 18 -1.58 -7.49 1.53
CA ASP A 18 -0.38 -7.99 0.86
C ASP A 18 0.89 -7.26 1.33
N LEU A 19 0.79 -5.97 1.64
CA LEU A 19 1.86 -5.21 2.31
C LEU A 19 2.20 -5.78 3.70
N TYR A 20 1.20 -6.14 4.50
CA TYR A 20 1.42 -6.73 5.83
C TYR A 20 2.05 -8.12 5.76
N LYS A 21 1.71 -8.92 4.74
CA LYS A 21 2.35 -10.23 4.51
C LYS A 21 3.87 -10.13 4.28
N LEU A 22 4.38 -8.96 3.88
CA LEU A 22 5.82 -8.76 3.74
C LEU A 22 6.57 -8.78 5.09
N ASN A 23 5.84 -8.69 6.21
CA ASN A 23 6.38 -8.63 7.57
C ASN A 23 7.50 -7.59 7.75
N LYS A 24 7.39 -6.46 7.03
CA LYS A 24 8.34 -5.33 7.11
C LYS A 24 7.71 -4.17 7.85
N LYS A 25 8.55 -3.39 8.53
CA LYS A 25 8.16 -2.12 9.15
C LYS A 25 8.13 -0.98 8.11
N TYR A 26 9.00 -1.05 7.11
CA TYR A 26 9.11 -0.03 6.07
C TYR A 26 8.99 -0.66 4.69
N VAL A 27 8.46 0.10 3.74
CA VAL A 27 8.42 -0.26 2.34
C VAL A 27 8.93 0.89 1.49
N THR A 28 9.83 0.59 0.55
CA THR A 28 10.28 1.57 -0.43
C THR A 28 9.38 1.58 -1.66
N LEU A 29 9.33 2.71 -2.37
CA LEU A 29 8.62 2.82 -3.66
C LEU A 29 9.03 1.73 -4.65
N LYS A 30 10.33 1.40 -4.69
CA LYS A 30 10.92 0.42 -5.60
C LYS A 30 10.53 -1.02 -5.24
N GLU A 31 10.49 -1.35 -3.95
CA GLU A 31 10.00 -2.66 -3.51
C GLU A 31 8.50 -2.80 -3.74
N PHE A 32 7.73 -1.77 -3.39
CA PHE A 32 6.30 -1.76 -3.57
C PHE A 32 5.90 -1.87 -5.05
N SER A 33 6.60 -1.15 -5.93
CA SER A 33 6.37 -1.22 -7.37
C SER A 33 6.67 -2.61 -7.93
N LYS A 34 7.75 -3.25 -7.47
CA LYS A 34 8.09 -4.63 -7.85
C LYS A 34 7.03 -5.63 -7.39
N ASN A 35 6.59 -5.52 -6.13
CA ASN A 35 5.62 -6.46 -5.57
C ASN A 35 4.23 -6.36 -6.24
N LEU A 36 3.80 -5.16 -6.60
CA LEU A 36 2.53 -4.95 -7.32
C LEU A 36 2.63 -5.14 -8.83
N GLY A 37 3.83 -5.32 -9.38
CA GLY A 37 4.03 -5.33 -10.84
C GLY A 37 3.63 -3.99 -11.50
N THR A 38 3.85 -2.87 -10.82
CA THR A 38 3.48 -1.52 -11.32
C THR A 38 4.69 -0.63 -11.53
N SER A 39 4.52 0.45 -12.29
CA SER A 39 5.55 1.49 -12.39
C SER A 39 5.71 2.22 -11.06
N THR A 40 6.90 2.78 -10.81
CA THR A 40 7.19 3.60 -9.63
C THR A 40 6.22 4.79 -9.50
N ARG A 41 5.75 5.34 -10.63
CA ARG A 41 4.77 6.42 -10.66
C ARG A 41 3.40 5.97 -10.14
N SER A 42 2.91 4.81 -10.59
CA SER A 42 1.65 4.22 -10.10
C SER A 42 1.76 3.80 -8.64
N ALA A 43 2.85 3.14 -8.26
CA ALA A 43 3.19 2.81 -6.88
C ALA A 43 3.13 4.04 -5.96
N GLY A 44 3.69 5.18 -6.37
CA GLY A 44 3.62 6.43 -5.61
C GLY A 44 2.20 6.98 -5.45
N LYS A 45 1.37 6.88 -6.49
CA LYS A 45 -0.06 7.27 -6.40
C LYS A 45 -0.81 6.37 -5.40
N ILE A 46 -0.56 5.07 -5.44
CA ILE A 46 -1.20 4.09 -4.56
C ILE A 46 -0.76 4.32 -3.11
N LEU A 47 0.55 4.43 -2.83
CA LEU A 47 1.06 4.68 -1.48
C LEU A 47 0.54 6.00 -0.91
N LYS A 48 0.46 7.06 -1.73
CA LYS A 48 -0.14 8.33 -1.30
C LYS A 48 -1.62 8.19 -0.96
N LYS A 49 -2.35 7.31 -1.66
CA LYS A 49 -3.76 7.02 -1.33
C LYS A 49 -3.85 6.17 -0.06
N LEU A 50 -2.96 5.19 0.14
CA LEU A 50 -2.88 4.41 1.37
C LEU A 50 -2.54 5.29 2.58
N GLU A 51 -1.65 6.27 2.41
CA GLU A 51 -1.30 7.25 3.43
C GLU A 51 -2.51 8.07 3.85
N LYS A 52 -3.28 8.58 2.89
CA LYS A 52 -4.53 9.31 3.16
C LYS A 52 -5.58 8.47 3.91
N ASN A 53 -5.53 7.15 3.81
CA ASN A 53 -6.43 6.24 4.52
C ASN A 53 -5.84 5.73 5.85
N GLY A 54 -4.66 6.22 6.26
CA GLY A 54 -4.04 5.84 7.53
C GLY A 54 -3.37 4.46 7.55
N TYR A 55 -3.14 3.82 6.40
CA TYR A 55 -2.47 2.51 6.34
C TYR A 55 -0.94 2.60 6.35
N VAL A 56 -0.40 3.71 5.87
CA VAL A 56 1.04 3.96 5.82
C VAL A 56 1.31 5.41 6.18
N LYS A 57 2.53 5.72 6.62
CA LYS A 57 2.97 7.09 6.86
C LYS A 57 4.26 7.34 6.09
N ARG A 58 4.37 8.46 5.39
CA ARG A 58 5.62 8.80 4.71
C ARG A 58 6.76 8.94 5.73
N TYR A 59 7.84 8.21 5.48
CA TYR A 59 9.07 8.26 6.30
C TYR A 59 10.16 9.07 5.61
N SER A 60 10.31 8.91 4.28
CA SER A 60 11.27 9.67 3.48
C SER A 60 10.70 10.02 2.10
N SER A 61 11.54 10.58 1.22
CA SER A 61 11.17 10.84 -0.17
C SER A 61 10.73 9.57 -0.90
N SER A 62 11.31 8.41 -0.54
CA SER A 62 11.14 7.12 -1.24
C SER A 62 10.66 5.96 -0.37
N ALA A 63 10.49 6.17 0.94
CA ALA A 63 10.09 5.13 1.88
C ALA A 63 8.87 5.52 2.72
N TYR A 64 8.04 4.53 3.02
CA TYR A 64 6.85 4.64 3.85
C TYR A 64 6.96 3.67 5.01
N LEU A 65 6.58 4.13 6.20
CA LEU A 65 6.34 3.31 7.39
C LEU A 65 4.99 2.63 7.22
N ILE A 66 4.96 1.31 7.38
CA ILE A 66 3.74 0.52 7.41
C ILE A 66 3.12 0.68 8.80
N LEU A 67 1.93 1.26 8.86
CA LEU A 67 1.19 1.38 10.12
C LEU A 67 0.46 0.05 10.31
N TRP A 68 1.00 -0.83 11.15
CA TRP A 68 0.29 -2.04 11.58
C TRP A 68 -0.90 -1.60 12.42
N ASN A 69 -2.10 -1.80 11.90
CA ASN A 69 -3.29 -1.55 12.69
C ASN A 69 -3.42 -2.70 13.70
N THR A 70 -2.81 -2.58 14.88
CA THR A 70 -3.17 -3.34 16.08
C THR A 70 -4.54 -2.90 16.60
N SER A 71 -5.54 -2.95 15.73
CA SER A 71 -6.93 -2.64 16.10
C SER A 71 -7.86 -3.46 15.20
N LYS A 72 -7.99 -4.74 15.57
CA LYS A 72 -9.25 -5.48 15.68
C LYS A 72 -9.02 -6.77 16.46
N GLU A 73 -8.64 -6.61 17.73
CA GLU A 73 -8.79 -7.63 18.78
C GLU A 73 -9.44 -7.00 20.01
N GLU A 74 -10.47 -6.18 19.81
CA GLU A 74 -11.39 -5.78 20.88
C GLU A 74 -12.78 -5.64 20.28
N THR A 75 -13.58 -6.72 20.30
CA THR A 75 -14.94 -6.73 20.86
C THR A 75 -15.64 -8.09 20.66
N ASN A 76 -16.13 -8.62 21.78
CA ASN A 76 -17.12 -9.69 21.99
C ASN A 76 -16.66 -11.16 21.91
N HIS A 77 -16.21 -11.66 23.06
CA HIS A 77 -16.88 -12.80 23.68
C HIS A 77 -16.82 -12.66 25.22
N TYR A 78 -17.87 -12.07 25.79
CA TYR A 78 -18.34 -12.39 27.14
C TYR A 78 -19.45 -13.43 26.99
#